data_AF-A0A835HR82-F1
#
_entry.id   AF-A0A835HR82-F1
#
_cell.length_a   1.000
_cell.length_b   1.000
_cell.length_c   1.000
_cell.angle_alpha   90.00
_cell.angle_beta   90.00
_cell.angle_gamma   90.00
#
_symmetry.space_group_name_H-M   'P 1'
#
loop_
_entity.id
_entity.type
_entity.pdbx_description
1 polymer ?
#
loop_
_entity_poly.entity_id
_entity_poly.type
_entity_poly.pdbx_seq_one_letter_code
_entity_poly.pdbx_strand_id
1 'polypeptide(L)'
;MVMIVLSPSLQSFPPAEAIRSSNKFSFRKSTSFHNAHQCTSTSQKNICDPSLVHIAITLDVEYLRGSIAAVHSVLQHSLCPENIFFHFLVSDTNLEALVRDGFWLEKKYAGIFNGRKPCYFNTGVMVMDLSKWRKFGYTKKIERWMEIQKNERIYELGSLPPFLLVFAGHVAPIEHRWNQHGLGGDNVMGFGSCRDLHPGPVSLLHWSGSGKPWLRLDSNRPCPLDSLWAPYDLYGPIS
;
A
#
# COMPACT_ATOMS: atom_id res chain seq x y z
N MET A 1 15.15 6.90 11.15
CA MET A 1 13.74 6.47 11.03
C MET A 1 13.52 5.89 9.65
N VAL A 2 13.12 4.62 9.60
CA VAL A 2 12.78 3.90 8.38
C VAL A 2 11.27 3.67 8.39
N MET A 3 10.62 3.83 7.24
CA MET A 3 9.18 3.61 7.09
C MET A 3 8.93 2.59 6.00
N ILE A 4 8.08 1.61 6.30
CA ILE A 4 7.56 0.67 5.33
C ILE A 4 6.27 1.26 4.78
N VAL A 5 6.15 1.37 3.47
CA VAL A 5 4.93 1.85 2.81
C VAL A 5 4.28 0.69 2.08
N LEU A 6 3.03 0.41 2.45
CA LEU A 6 2.14 -0.50 1.77
C LEU A 6 1.13 0.32 0.97
N SER A 7 1.23 0.26 -0.34
CA SER A 7 0.31 0.97 -1.24
C SER A 7 -0.47 -0.08 -2.04
N PRO A 8 -1.81 -0.11 -2.02
CA PRO A 8 -2.53 -0.78 -3.07
C PRO A 8 -2.13 -0.11 -4.38
N SER A 9 -1.88 -0.89 -5.44
CA SER A 9 -1.66 -0.34 -6.77
C SER A 9 -2.75 0.69 -7.06
N LEU A 10 -2.38 1.97 -7.20
CA LEU A 10 -3.29 3.04 -7.62
C LEU A 10 -3.61 2.86 -9.11
N GLN A 11 -4.19 1.74 -9.52
CA GLN A 11 -4.86 1.67 -10.80
C GLN A 11 -6.25 2.24 -10.57
N SER A 12 -6.47 3.46 -11.06
CA SER A 12 -7.81 4.04 -11.13
C SER A 12 -8.64 3.21 -12.10
N PHE A 13 -9.30 2.19 -11.58
CA PHE A 13 -10.43 1.65 -12.31
C PHE A 13 -11.60 2.61 -12.11
N PRO A 14 -12.41 2.90 -13.14
CA PRO A 14 -13.70 3.51 -12.90
C PRO A 14 -14.43 2.63 -11.87
N PRO A 15 -15.13 3.22 -10.89
CA PRO A 15 -15.84 2.44 -9.90
C PRO A 15 -16.76 1.48 -10.64
N ALA A 16 -16.52 0.17 -10.49
CA ALA A 16 -17.55 -0.80 -10.78
C ALA A 16 -18.77 -0.37 -9.95
N GLU A 17 -19.95 -0.31 -10.57
CA GLU A 17 -21.21 0.25 -10.04
C GLU A 17 -21.78 -0.52 -8.83
N ALA A 18 -20.96 -0.98 -7.89
CA ALA A 18 -21.35 -1.85 -6.79
C ALA A 18 -21.52 -1.15 -5.44
N ILE A 19 -21.20 0.13 -5.28
CA ILE A 19 -21.22 0.77 -3.94
C ILE A 19 -21.97 2.10 -3.93
N ARG A 20 -23.25 2.02 -4.30
CA ARG A 20 -24.30 2.91 -3.76
C ARG A 20 -25.10 2.19 -2.67
N SER A 21 -24.41 1.67 -1.66
CA SER A 21 -25.07 1.22 -0.44
C SER A 21 -24.41 1.86 0.77
N SER A 22 -24.95 3.00 1.16
CA SER A 22 -24.88 3.49 2.53
C SER A 22 -25.51 2.44 3.44
N ASN A 23 -24.70 1.68 4.20
CA ASN A 23 -24.86 1.45 5.65
C ASN A 23 -23.87 0.41 6.22
N LYS A 24 -22.95 0.93 7.07
CA LYS A 24 -22.12 0.26 8.09
C LYS A 24 -21.25 -0.92 7.63
N PHE A 25 -19.98 -0.62 7.34
CA PHE A 25 -18.94 -1.62 7.54
C PHE A 25 -18.99 -2.12 8.98
N SER A 26 -19.14 -3.43 9.16
CA SER A 26 -19.13 -4.08 10.46
C SER A 26 -17.88 -4.94 10.54
N PHE A 27 -17.03 -4.65 11.53
CA PHE A 27 -15.82 -5.41 11.80
C PHE A 27 -15.88 -5.99 13.22
N ARG A 28 -15.51 -7.26 13.33
CA ARG A 28 -15.32 -7.93 14.62
C ARG A 28 -14.06 -7.39 15.29
N LYS A 29 -14.13 -7.21 16.61
CA LYS A 29 -12.97 -6.83 17.41
C LYS A 29 -11.98 -8.00 17.46
N SER A 30 -10.70 -7.75 17.17
CA SER A 30 -9.65 -8.76 17.35
C SER A 30 -9.31 -8.96 18.83
N THR A 31 -8.58 -10.03 19.13
CA THR A 31 -7.90 -10.18 20.42
C THR A 31 -6.85 -9.08 20.61
N SER A 32 -6.48 -8.82 21.86
CA SER A 32 -5.34 -7.95 22.17
C SER A 32 -4.02 -8.64 21.80
N PHE A 33 -3.08 -7.86 21.29
CA PHE A 33 -1.72 -8.30 20.95
C PHE A 33 -0.73 -7.66 21.91
N HIS A 34 0.23 -8.44 22.39
CA HIS A 34 1.23 -8.00 23.36
C HIS A 34 2.64 -8.38 22.91
N ASN A 35 3.61 -7.56 23.29
CA ASN A 35 5.02 -7.86 23.08
C ASN A 35 5.44 -9.16 23.77
N ALA A 36 6.28 -9.95 23.09
CA ALA A 36 7.01 -11.03 23.74
C ALA A 36 7.95 -10.48 24.83
N HIS A 37 8.30 -11.33 25.81
CA HIS A 37 9.17 -10.96 26.94
C HIS A 37 10.54 -10.39 26.54
N GLN A 38 11.04 -10.75 25.36
CA GLN A 38 12.32 -10.31 24.82
C GLN A 38 12.28 -8.96 24.09
N CYS A 39 11.10 -8.35 23.97
CA CYS A 39 10.96 -7.02 23.38
C CYS A 39 11.39 -5.93 24.37
N THR A 40 12.17 -4.96 23.90
CA THR A 40 12.46 -3.74 24.67
C THR A 40 11.20 -2.91 24.85
N SER A 41 10.63 -3.00 26.06
CA SER A 41 9.54 -2.14 26.53
C SER A 41 10.13 -0.88 27.16
N THR A 42 10.14 0.21 26.40
CA THR A 42 10.45 1.55 26.94
C THR A 42 9.16 2.27 27.28
N SER A 43 9.05 2.73 28.52
CA SER A 43 7.84 3.34 29.12
C SER A 43 7.49 4.72 28.55
N GLN A 44 8.32 5.30 27.68
CA GLN A 44 8.11 6.60 27.02
C GLN A 44 8.62 6.55 25.57
N LYS A 45 7.86 5.90 24.67
CA LYS A 45 8.15 5.91 23.23
C LYS A 45 7.53 7.16 22.61
N ASN A 46 8.36 8.13 22.25
CA ASN A 46 7.95 9.18 21.33
C ASN A 46 7.72 8.55 19.95
N ILE A 47 6.82 9.09 19.12
CA ILE A 47 6.60 8.65 17.74
C ILE A 47 7.89 8.69 16.89
N CYS A 48 8.90 9.44 17.33
CA CYS A 48 10.21 9.54 16.68
C CYS A 48 11.25 8.52 17.23
N ASP A 49 10.87 7.62 18.14
CA ASP A 49 11.77 6.62 18.71
C ASP A 49 12.29 5.67 17.60
N PRO A 50 13.60 5.55 17.39
CA PRO A 50 14.17 4.73 16.33
C PRO A 50 13.92 3.23 16.50
N SER A 51 13.48 2.77 17.67
CA SER A 51 13.08 1.38 17.95
C SER A 51 11.66 1.04 17.46
N LEU A 52 10.88 2.05 17.04
CA LEU A 52 9.55 1.85 16.46
C LEU A 52 9.63 1.49 14.98
N VAL A 53 8.76 0.56 14.56
CA VAL A 53 8.56 0.21 13.16
C VAL A 53 7.34 0.96 12.65
N HIS A 54 7.55 1.91 11.74
CA HIS A 54 6.46 2.66 11.13
C HIS A 54 5.99 1.99 9.84
N ILE A 55 4.69 1.72 9.75
CA ILE A 55 4.04 1.17 8.56
C ILE A 55 2.99 2.18 8.09
N ALA A 56 3.15 2.72 6.88
CA ALA A 56 2.15 3.57 6.26
C ALA A 56 1.30 2.77 5.27
N ILE A 57 -0.02 2.89 5.37
CA ILE A 57 -1.00 2.22 4.50
C ILE A 57 -1.91 3.30 3.92
N THR A 58 -2.05 3.33 2.60
CA THR A 58 -3.10 4.17 1.99
C THR A 58 -4.44 3.45 2.07
N LEU A 59 -5.48 4.18 2.45
CA LEU A 59 -6.78 3.63 2.79
C LEU A 59 -7.87 4.35 2.00
N ASP A 60 -8.70 3.59 1.32
CA ASP A 60 -9.97 4.04 0.77
C ASP A 60 -11.09 3.09 1.23
N VAL A 61 -12.33 3.48 0.95
CA VAL A 61 -13.51 2.70 1.34
C VAL A 61 -13.53 1.33 0.66
N GLU A 62 -13.00 1.23 -0.56
CA GLU A 62 -12.96 -0.02 -1.35
C GLU A 62 -11.97 -1.04 -0.75
N TYR A 63 -10.84 -0.57 -0.22
CA TYR A 63 -9.76 -1.38 0.35
C TYR A 63 -9.76 -1.43 1.87
N LEU A 64 -10.77 -0.86 2.55
CA LEU A 64 -10.85 -0.85 4.02
C LEU A 64 -10.81 -2.27 4.61
N ARG A 65 -11.59 -3.22 4.05
CA ARG A 65 -11.59 -4.62 4.48
C ARG A 65 -10.22 -5.27 4.33
N GLY A 66 -9.59 -5.10 3.17
CA GLY A 66 -8.25 -5.61 2.91
C GLY A 66 -7.18 -4.99 3.82
N SER A 67 -7.28 -3.69 4.08
CA SER A 67 -6.33 -2.96 4.93
C SER A 67 -6.42 -3.37 6.39
N ILE A 68 -7.64 -3.59 6.91
CA ILE A 68 -7.84 -4.11 8.28
C ILE A 68 -7.29 -5.54 8.38
N ALA A 69 -7.51 -6.39 7.39
CA ALA A 69 -6.93 -7.73 7.36
C ALA A 69 -5.39 -7.69 7.33
N ALA A 70 -4.80 -6.74 6.59
CA ALA A 70 -3.34 -6.54 6.56
C ALA A 70 -2.79 -6.09 7.94
N VAL A 71 -3.45 -5.12 8.59
CA VAL A 71 -3.09 -4.69 9.96
C VAL A 71 -3.18 -5.85 10.95
N HIS A 72 -4.27 -6.62 10.88
CA HIS A 72 -4.49 -7.78 11.74
C HIS A 72 -3.39 -8.84 11.53
N SER A 73 -3.04 -9.15 10.28
CA SER A 73 -1.96 -10.06 9.94
C SER A 73 -0.61 -9.59 10.49
N VAL A 74 -0.28 -8.30 10.31
CA VAL A 74 0.97 -7.73 10.84
C VAL A 74 1.04 -7.87 12.35
N LEU A 75 -0.02 -7.50 13.08
CA LEU A 75 -0.04 -7.59 14.54
C LEU A 75 0.07 -9.04 15.02
N GLN A 76 -0.62 -9.97 14.36
CA GLN A 76 -0.61 -11.39 14.71
C GLN A 76 0.74 -12.07 14.50
N HIS A 77 1.51 -11.63 13.50
CA HIS A 77 2.81 -12.25 13.14
C HIS A 77 4.02 -11.43 13.59
N SER A 78 3.80 -10.39 14.38
CA SER A 78 4.88 -9.60 14.95
C SER A 78 5.28 -10.12 16.32
N LEU A 79 6.59 -10.27 16.54
CA LEU A 79 7.13 -10.61 17.85
C LEU A 79 6.87 -9.49 18.89
N CYS A 80 6.90 -8.24 18.42
CA CYS A 80 6.72 -7.04 19.23
C CYS A 80 5.64 -6.12 18.63
N PRO A 81 4.35 -6.51 18.62
CA PRO A 81 3.28 -5.76 17.98
C PRO A 81 3.06 -4.37 18.59
N GLU A 82 3.37 -4.17 19.87
CA GLU A 82 3.24 -2.86 20.55
C GLU A 82 4.36 -1.89 20.15
N ASN A 83 5.35 -2.34 19.35
CA ASN A 83 6.41 -1.49 18.79
C ASN A 83 6.11 -1.04 17.35
N ILE A 84 4.94 -1.39 16.82
CA ILE A 84 4.52 -1.06 15.45
C ILE A 84 3.59 0.15 15.49
N PHE A 85 3.88 1.14 14.63
CA PHE A 85 3.07 2.34 14.50
C PHE A 85 2.50 2.44 13.09
N PHE A 86 1.17 2.36 12.98
CA PHE A 86 0.47 2.47 11.69
C PHE A 86 0.14 3.93 11.36
N HIS A 87 0.41 4.33 10.12
CA HIS A 87 -0.04 5.59 9.54
C HIS A 87 -1.06 5.29 8.45
N PHE A 88 -2.27 5.83 8.52
CA PHE A 88 -3.30 5.67 7.48
C PHE A 88 -3.41 6.93 6.63
N LEU A 89 -3.32 6.80 5.30
CA LEU A 89 -3.39 7.90 4.35
C LEU A 89 -4.68 7.78 3.52
N VAL A 90 -5.63 8.70 3.66
CA VAL A 90 -6.98 8.62 3.05
C VAL A 90 -7.15 9.70 1.97
N SER A 91 -7.82 9.38 0.85
CA SER A 91 -7.98 10.28 -0.32
C SER A 91 -9.40 10.77 -0.61
N ASP A 92 -10.41 10.45 0.21
CA ASP A 92 -11.82 10.78 -0.07
C ASP A 92 -12.21 12.21 0.34
N THR A 93 -13.01 12.87 -0.51
CA THR A 93 -13.19 14.33 -0.56
C THR A 93 -14.29 14.89 0.37
N ASN A 94 -15.08 14.04 1.03
CA ASN A 94 -15.97 14.47 2.14
C ASN A 94 -15.21 14.86 3.43
N LEU A 95 -13.88 14.75 3.42
CA LEU A 95 -12.97 15.22 4.47
C LEU A 95 -12.10 16.42 4.03
N GLU A 96 -12.39 17.00 2.86
CA GLU A 96 -11.47 17.90 2.14
C GLU A 96 -11.92 19.37 2.05
N ALA A 97 -12.98 19.79 2.74
CA ALA A 97 -13.50 21.17 2.72
C ALA A 97 -12.54 22.24 3.34
N LEU A 98 -11.27 21.91 3.62
CA LEU A 98 -10.39 22.73 4.45
C LEU A 98 -9.26 23.48 3.70
N VAL A 99 -8.84 23.12 2.48
CA VAL A 99 -7.63 23.75 1.91
C VAL A 99 -7.76 24.06 0.43
N ARG A 100 -7.99 25.36 0.18
CA ARG A 100 -8.18 26.04 -1.11
C ARG A 100 -6.87 26.39 -1.84
N ASP A 101 -7.01 26.41 -3.17
CA ASP A 101 -6.52 27.32 -4.25
C ASP A 101 -5.02 27.56 -4.57
N GLY A 102 -4.67 27.38 -5.87
CA GLY A 102 -4.06 28.47 -6.70
C GLY A 102 -2.71 28.29 -7.46
N PHE A 103 -2.75 27.79 -8.71
CA PHE A 103 -2.27 28.35 -10.01
C PHE A 103 -0.82 28.84 -10.39
N TRP A 104 -0.31 28.31 -11.54
CA TRP A 104 0.41 28.89 -12.72
C TRP A 104 1.91 28.57 -13.04
N LEU A 105 2.07 28.06 -14.27
CA LEU A 105 3.03 28.38 -15.38
C LEU A 105 4.45 27.74 -15.50
N GLU A 106 4.64 27.15 -16.68
CA GLU A 106 5.82 27.17 -17.59
C GLU A 106 6.73 25.93 -17.83
N LYS A 107 7.22 25.90 -19.08
CA LYS A 107 7.68 24.75 -19.89
C LYS A 107 9.13 24.32 -19.60
N LYS A 108 9.36 22.99 -19.68
CA LYS A 108 10.47 22.29 -20.41
C LYS A 108 11.02 21.09 -19.62
N TYR A 109 10.47 19.90 -19.85
CA TYR A 109 10.98 18.65 -19.27
C TYR A 109 11.39 17.65 -20.36
N ALA A 110 12.61 17.81 -20.87
CA ALA A 110 13.21 16.87 -21.81
C ALA A 110 14.61 16.35 -21.38
N GLY A 111 15.02 16.58 -20.11
CA GLY A 111 16.38 16.25 -19.64
C GLY A 111 16.48 15.30 -18.43
N ILE A 112 15.36 14.86 -17.85
CA ILE A 112 15.34 14.23 -16.50
C ILE A 112 15.99 12.84 -16.43
N PHE A 113 16.02 12.11 -17.55
CA PHE A 113 16.57 10.76 -17.57
C PHE A 113 18.02 10.67 -18.07
N ASN A 114 18.64 11.80 -18.41
CA ASN A 114 19.98 11.78 -18.98
C ASN A 114 21.00 11.27 -17.96
N GLY A 115 21.67 10.15 -18.25
CA GLY A 115 22.67 9.52 -17.38
C GLY A 115 22.15 8.55 -16.30
N ARG A 116 20.85 8.20 -16.28
CA ARG A 116 20.27 7.24 -15.31
C ARG A 116 20.07 5.84 -15.93
N LYS A 117 20.18 4.78 -15.12
CA LYS A 117 19.74 3.41 -15.48
C LYS A 117 18.43 3.08 -14.75
N PRO A 118 17.25 3.41 -15.33
CA PRO A 118 15.97 3.12 -14.70
C PRO A 118 15.75 1.60 -14.59
N CYS A 119 15.19 1.15 -13.47
CA CYS A 119 14.61 -0.19 -13.34
C CYS A 119 13.18 -0.04 -12.81
N TYR A 120 12.28 -0.87 -13.34
CA TYR A 120 10.91 -0.97 -12.86
C TYR A 120 10.92 -1.58 -11.45
N PHE A 121 10.11 -1.04 -10.55
CA PHE A 121 9.85 -1.64 -9.23
C PHE A 121 8.37 -1.50 -8.90
N ASN A 122 7.82 -2.47 -8.16
CA ASN A 122 6.44 -2.38 -7.67
C ASN A 122 6.38 -1.40 -6.48
N THR A 123 5.52 -0.38 -6.53
CA THR A 123 5.33 0.58 -5.43
C THR A 123 4.52 0.04 -4.26
N GLY A 124 4.01 -1.19 -4.35
CA GLY A 124 3.13 -1.73 -3.32
C GLY A 124 3.81 -2.08 -2.02
N VAL A 125 5.14 -2.27 -2.03
CA VAL A 125 5.97 -2.41 -0.83
C VAL A 125 7.26 -1.63 -1.03
N MET A 126 7.48 -0.62 -0.19
CA MET A 126 8.70 0.20 -0.24
C MET A 126 9.28 0.39 1.16
N VAL A 127 10.62 0.37 1.25
CA VAL A 127 11.35 0.75 2.46
C VAL A 127 11.97 2.12 2.21
N MET A 128 11.56 3.12 3.00
CA MET A 128 11.96 4.50 2.80
C MET A 128 12.86 5.00 3.93
N ASP A 129 14.01 5.56 3.57
CA ASP A 129 14.86 6.33 4.48
C ASP A 129 14.31 7.76 4.59
N LEU A 130 13.63 8.03 5.70
CA LEU A 130 12.99 9.33 5.92
C LEU A 130 13.99 10.46 6.19
N SER A 131 15.21 10.13 6.62
CA SER A 131 16.26 11.14 6.83
C SER A 131 16.76 11.66 5.48
N LYS A 132 17.03 10.74 4.54
CA LYS A 132 17.32 11.10 3.14
C LYS A 132 16.13 11.78 2.49
N TRP A 133 14.91 11.29 2.74
CA TRP A 133 13.69 11.90 2.22
C TRP A 133 13.55 13.37 2.54
N ARG A 134 13.74 13.72 3.82
CA ARG A 134 13.72 15.12 4.29
C ARG A 134 14.92 15.90 3.76
N LYS A 135 16.14 15.36 3.89
CA LYS A 135 17.38 16.02 3.47
C LYS A 135 17.37 16.41 1.99
N PHE A 136 16.83 15.55 1.13
CA PHE A 136 16.81 15.77 -0.32
C PHE A 136 15.45 16.29 -0.84
N GLY A 137 14.50 16.57 0.05
CA GLY A 137 13.19 17.14 -0.27
C GLY A 137 12.38 16.32 -1.26
N TYR A 138 12.32 14.99 -1.11
CA TYR A 138 11.64 14.12 -2.09
C TYR A 138 10.13 14.37 -2.19
N THR A 139 9.46 14.77 -1.09
CA THR A 139 8.04 15.20 -1.13
C THR A 139 7.80 16.23 -2.23
N LYS A 140 8.52 17.37 -2.18
CA LYS A 140 8.38 18.45 -3.16
C LYS A 140 8.69 18.02 -4.58
N LYS A 141 9.61 17.06 -4.76
CA LYS A 141 9.96 16.52 -6.08
C LYS A 141 8.83 15.66 -6.65
N ILE A 142 8.23 14.81 -5.82
CA ILE A 142 7.08 13.96 -6.21
C ILE A 142 5.85 14.82 -6.46
N GLU A 143 5.53 15.75 -5.56
CA GLU A 143 4.41 16.69 -5.72
C GLU A 143 4.55 17.50 -7.01
N ARG A 144 5.76 17.96 -7.34
CA ARG A 144 6.03 18.60 -8.63
C ARG A 144 5.66 17.70 -9.82
N TRP A 145 5.96 16.40 -9.76
CA TRP A 145 5.59 15.46 -10.81
C TRP A 145 4.10 15.16 -10.87
N MET A 146 3.45 15.04 -9.71
CA MET A 146 2.01 14.86 -9.62
C MET A 146 1.26 16.08 -10.17
N GLU A 147 1.76 17.28 -9.91
CA GLU A 147 1.20 18.52 -10.47
C GLU A 147 1.38 18.58 -11.99
N ILE A 148 2.53 18.16 -12.53
CA ILE A 148 2.72 18.04 -13.99
C ILE A 148 1.73 17.03 -14.58
N GLN A 149 1.55 15.85 -13.96
CA GLN A 149 0.60 14.85 -14.42
C GLN A 149 -0.84 15.36 -14.44
N LYS A 150 -1.27 16.06 -13.38
CA LYS A 150 -2.63 16.61 -13.27
C LYS A 150 -2.96 17.52 -14.46
N ASN A 151 -1.97 18.22 -14.98
CA ASN A 151 -2.14 19.23 -16.02
C ASN A 151 -1.82 18.71 -17.44
N GLU A 152 -0.82 17.83 -17.58
CA GLU A 152 -0.26 17.41 -18.88
C GLU A 152 -0.52 15.94 -19.22
N ARG A 153 -0.97 15.13 -18.26
CA ARG A 153 -1.26 13.69 -18.42
C ARG A 153 -0.10 12.91 -19.06
N ILE A 154 1.11 13.11 -18.54
CA ILE A 154 2.40 12.58 -19.04
C ILE A 154 2.61 11.07 -18.79
N TYR A 155 1.75 10.42 -18.03
CA TYR A 155 1.73 8.98 -17.81
C TYR A 155 0.32 8.47 -17.46
N GLU A 156 0.11 7.15 -17.53
CA GLU A 156 -1.14 6.53 -17.06
C GLU A 156 -1.30 6.65 -15.54
N LEU A 157 -2.54 6.52 -15.06
CA LEU A 157 -2.86 6.72 -13.64
C LEU A 157 -2.08 5.75 -12.72
N GLY A 158 -1.68 6.29 -11.56
CA GLY A 158 -1.12 5.53 -10.45
C GLY A 158 0.10 6.14 -9.76
N SER A 159 0.52 5.51 -8.66
CA SER A 159 1.62 5.98 -7.81
C SER A 159 2.99 5.67 -8.39
N LEU A 160 3.11 4.68 -9.28
CA LEU A 160 4.40 4.23 -9.79
C LEU A 160 5.12 5.27 -10.67
N PRO A 161 4.47 5.89 -11.67
CA PRO A 161 5.15 6.84 -12.54
C PRO A 161 5.85 8.02 -11.82
N PRO A 162 5.23 8.74 -10.84
CA PRO A 162 5.91 9.81 -10.14
C PRO A 162 7.10 9.31 -9.29
N PHE A 163 7.03 8.10 -8.76
CA PHE A 163 8.15 7.48 -8.06
C PHE A 163 9.30 7.13 -9.01
N LEU A 164 9.02 6.63 -10.22
CA LEU A 164 10.06 6.39 -11.22
C LEU A 164 10.74 7.70 -11.66
N LEU A 165 9.98 8.77 -11.86
CA LEU A 165 10.53 10.07 -12.24
C LEU A 165 11.53 10.63 -11.20
N VAL A 166 11.28 10.37 -9.92
CA VAL A 166 12.17 10.82 -8.82
C VAL A 166 13.31 9.84 -8.54
N PHE A 167 13.03 8.53 -8.52
CA PHE A 167 13.93 7.53 -7.97
C PHE A 167 14.58 6.60 -9.00
N ALA A 168 14.21 6.66 -10.28
CA ALA A 168 14.84 5.83 -11.30
C ALA A 168 16.38 5.89 -11.22
N GLY A 169 17.02 4.72 -11.17
CA GLY A 169 18.46 4.57 -11.03
C GLY A 169 19.03 4.85 -9.62
N HIS A 170 18.17 5.16 -8.64
CA HIS A 170 18.54 5.47 -7.26
C HIS A 170 17.73 4.63 -6.26
N VAL A 171 17.40 3.39 -6.64
CA VAL A 171 16.69 2.41 -5.80
C VAL A 171 17.58 1.19 -5.55
N ALA A 172 17.39 0.55 -4.40
CA ALA A 172 17.99 -0.73 -4.08
C ALA A 172 16.90 -1.81 -4.09
N PRO A 173 17.15 -2.98 -4.70
CA PRO A 173 16.19 -4.08 -4.66
C PRO A 173 16.06 -4.63 -3.24
N ILE A 174 14.84 -5.01 -2.87
CA ILE A 174 14.57 -5.85 -1.69
C ILE A 174 14.34 -7.30 -2.14
N GLU A 175 14.58 -8.27 -1.25
CA GLU A 175 14.34 -9.67 -1.57
C GLU A 175 12.89 -9.90 -2.01
N HIS A 176 12.72 -10.77 -2.99
CA HIS A 176 11.42 -11.06 -3.59
C HIS A 176 10.38 -11.61 -2.60
N ARG A 177 10.83 -12.22 -1.49
CA ARG A 177 9.96 -12.67 -0.38
C ARG A 177 9.10 -11.57 0.21
N TRP A 178 9.54 -10.31 0.11
CA TRP A 178 8.88 -9.13 0.67
C TRP A 178 7.80 -8.55 -0.25
N ASN A 179 7.59 -9.10 -1.45
CA ASN A 179 6.53 -8.65 -2.34
C ASN A 179 6.12 -9.73 -3.37
N GLN A 180 5.38 -10.76 -2.91
CA GLN A 180 4.70 -11.71 -3.80
C GLN A 180 3.47 -11.05 -4.45
N HIS A 181 3.72 -10.10 -5.38
CA HIS A 181 2.68 -9.34 -6.06
C HIS A 181 1.96 -10.15 -7.15
N GLY A 182 0.85 -9.63 -7.66
CA GLY A 182 0.10 -10.15 -8.80
C GLY A 182 -0.81 -11.32 -8.49
N LEU A 183 -1.13 -11.55 -7.22
CA LEU A 183 -2.09 -12.58 -6.79
C LEU A 183 -3.55 -12.18 -7.08
N GLY A 184 -3.77 -10.91 -7.46
CA GLY A 184 -5.08 -10.38 -7.86
C GLY A 184 -5.23 -10.15 -9.37
N GLY A 185 -4.38 -10.74 -10.21
CA GLY A 185 -4.58 -10.68 -11.66
C GLY A 185 -5.80 -11.51 -12.10
N ASP A 186 -6.65 -10.92 -12.93
CA ASP A 186 -7.72 -11.65 -13.62
C ASP A 186 -7.12 -12.24 -14.90
N ASN A 187 -6.84 -13.54 -14.90
CA ASN A 187 -6.40 -14.23 -16.11
C ASN A 187 -7.59 -14.37 -17.07
N VAL A 188 -7.81 -13.35 -17.92
CA VAL A 188 -8.82 -13.30 -19.01
C VAL A 188 -8.45 -14.25 -20.17
N MET A 189 -7.89 -15.43 -19.87
CA MET A 189 -7.79 -16.55 -20.80
C MET A 189 -8.55 -17.75 -20.23
N GLY A 190 -9.88 -17.60 -20.18
CA GLY A 190 -10.84 -18.70 -20.30
C GLY A 190 -10.93 -19.78 -19.23
N PHE A 191 -10.01 -19.87 -18.25
CA PHE A 191 -9.93 -21.02 -17.33
C PHE A 191 -9.53 -20.71 -15.89
N GLY A 192 -9.67 -19.47 -15.41
CA GLY A 192 -9.55 -19.20 -13.96
C GLY A 192 -8.25 -19.69 -13.33
N SER A 193 -7.12 -19.59 -14.03
CA SER A 193 -5.84 -20.05 -13.48
C SER A 193 -5.39 -19.09 -12.38
N CYS A 194 -5.45 -19.52 -11.14
CA CYS A 194 -4.83 -18.80 -10.05
C CYS A 194 -3.31 -18.83 -10.23
N ARG A 195 -2.66 -17.70 -10.03
CA ARG A 195 -1.20 -17.62 -10.14
C ARG A 195 -0.54 -18.24 -8.90
N ASP A 196 0.47 -19.07 -9.13
CA ASP A 196 1.32 -19.62 -8.07
C ASP A 196 2.31 -18.59 -7.49
N LEU A 197 2.82 -18.89 -6.30
CA LEU A 197 3.90 -18.15 -5.67
C LEU A 197 5.20 -18.33 -6.48
N HIS A 198 6.05 -17.31 -6.48
CA HIS A 198 7.39 -17.49 -6.98
C HIS A 198 8.20 -18.43 -6.07
N PRO A 199 9.19 -19.16 -6.61
CA PRO A 199 10.04 -20.02 -5.80
C PRO A 199 10.77 -19.24 -4.70
N GLY A 200 10.92 -19.89 -3.55
CA GLY A 200 11.65 -19.36 -2.41
C GLY A 200 10.76 -19.03 -1.20
N PRO A 201 11.37 -18.51 -0.13
CA PRO A 201 10.64 -18.12 1.06
C PRO A 201 9.71 -16.94 0.78
N VAL A 202 8.60 -16.89 1.51
CA VAL A 202 7.58 -15.85 1.38
C VAL A 202 7.34 -15.19 2.73
N SER A 203 7.36 -13.86 2.74
CA SER A 203 7.12 -13.04 3.92
C SER A 203 5.93 -12.09 3.74
N LEU A 204 5.60 -11.72 2.50
CA LEU A 204 4.48 -10.84 2.19
C LEU A 204 3.78 -11.26 0.89
N LEU A 205 2.48 -11.52 1.01
CA LEU A 205 1.57 -11.82 -0.10
C LEU A 205 0.85 -10.55 -0.55
N HIS A 206 0.85 -10.26 -1.86
CA HIS A 206 0.30 -9.03 -2.41
C HIS A 206 -0.67 -9.31 -3.57
N TRP A 207 -1.98 -9.19 -3.28
CA TRP A 207 -3.07 -9.27 -4.26
C TRP A 207 -3.19 -7.99 -5.10
N SER A 208 -2.13 -7.66 -5.84
CA SER A 208 -2.16 -6.57 -6.83
C SER A 208 -2.99 -7.00 -8.05
N GLY A 209 -3.86 -6.11 -8.54
CA GLY A 209 -4.84 -6.37 -9.60
C GLY A 209 -6.27 -6.24 -9.07
N SER A 210 -7.27 -6.61 -9.89
CA SER A 210 -8.71 -6.51 -9.62
C SER A 210 -9.27 -7.67 -8.79
N GLY A 211 -8.69 -8.87 -8.89
CA GLY A 211 -9.11 -10.07 -8.18
C GLY A 211 -8.76 -10.05 -6.69
N LYS A 212 -9.56 -9.34 -5.88
CA LYS A 212 -9.35 -9.26 -4.42
C LYS A 212 -9.80 -10.55 -3.73
N PRO A 213 -9.06 -11.02 -2.70
CA PRO A 213 -9.36 -12.29 -2.04
C PRO A 213 -10.74 -12.30 -1.39
N TRP A 214 -11.17 -11.19 -0.76
CA TRP A 214 -12.51 -11.09 -0.19
C TRP A 214 -13.63 -11.19 -1.23
N LEU A 215 -13.46 -10.57 -2.40
CA LEU A 215 -14.45 -10.65 -3.49
C LEU A 215 -14.57 -12.08 -4.02
N ARG A 216 -13.44 -12.79 -4.15
CA ARG A 216 -13.40 -14.19 -4.60
C ARG A 216 -13.97 -15.16 -3.56
N LEU A 217 -13.70 -14.93 -2.28
CA LEU A 217 -14.28 -15.72 -1.19
C LEU A 217 -15.81 -15.50 -1.09
N ASP A 218 -16.27 -14.26 -1.09
CA ASP A 218 -17.70 -13.93 -1.00
C ASP A 218 -18.50 -14.45 -2.20
N SER A 219 -17.89 -14.48 -3.40
CA SER A 219 -18.50 -15.04 -4.62
C SER A 219 -18.35 -16.56 -4.76
N ASN A 220 -17.79 -17.23 -3.74
CA ASN A 220 -17.54 -18.67 -3.72
C ASN A 220 -16.70 -19.17 -4.92
N ARG A 221 -15.74 -18.34 -5.35
CA ARG A 221 -14.78 -18.64 -6.42
C ARG A 221 -13.34 -18.33 -5.96
N PRO A 222 -12.88 -18.89 -4.82
CA PRO A 222 -11.57 -18.57 -4.27
C PRO A 222 -10.45 -19.15 -5.13
N CYS A 223 -9.35 -18.41 -5.21
CA CYS A 223 -8.06 -19.00 -5.53
C CYS A 223 -7.50 -19.75 -4.31
N PRO A 224 -6.66 -20.79 -4.48
CA PRO A 224 -6.08 -21.53 -3.37
C PRO A 224 -5.41 -20.62 -2.32
N LEU A 225 -4.68 -19.59 -2.77
CA LEU A 225 -4.00 -18.65 -1.88
C LEU A 225 -4.94 -17.72 -1.12
N ASP A 226 -6.19 -17.50 -1.57
CA ASP A 226 -7.14 -16.63 -0.88
C ASP A 226 -7.51 -17.19 0.51
N SER A 227 -7.44 -18.51 0.68
CA SER A 227 -7.61 -19.16 1.97
C SER A 227 -6.56 -18.74 3.01
N LEU A 228 -5.39 -18.27 2.58
CA LEU A 228 -4.36 -17.74 3.48
C LEU A 228 -4.69 -16.32 3.96
N TRP A 229 -5.54 -15.59 3.22
CA TRP A 229 -6.02 -14.26 3.63
C TRP A 229 -7.19 -14.36 4.61
N ALA A 230 -8.08 -15.35 4.42
CA ALA A 230 -9.33 -15.49 5.16
C ALA A 230 -9.22 -15.43 6.70
N PRO A 231 -8.19 -16.01 7.37
CA PRO A 231 -8.07 -15.95 8.83
C PRO A 231 -7.95 -14.52 9.39
N TYR A 232 -7.49 -13.56 8.57
CA TYR A 232 -7.33 -12.18 9.00
C TYR A 232 -8.57 -11.32 8.73
N ASP A 233 -9.58 -11.87 8.05
CA ASP A 233 -10.80 -11.14 7.71
C ASP A 233 -11.71 -10.94 8.92
N LEU A 234 -11.71 -9.72 9.43
CA LEU A 234 -12.56 -9.31 10.54
C LEU A 234 -13.93 -8.81 10.08
N TYR A 235 -14.20 -8.73 8.77
CA TYR A 235 -15.48 -8.27 8.25
C TYR A 235 -16.61 -9.24 8.57
N GLY A 236 -17.73 -8.71 9.07
CA GLY A 236 -18.90 -9.51 9.44
C GLY A 236 -19.71 -8.89 10.57
N PRO A 237 -20.93 -9.39 10.83
CA PRO A 237 -21.79 -8.88 11.90
C PRO A 237 -21.09 -9.01 13.26
N ILE A 238 -21.30 -8.01 14.12
CA ILE A 238 -20.94 -8.08 15.54
C ILE A 238 -21.92 -9.08 16.17
N SER A 239 -21.42 -10.25 16.57
CA SER A 239 -22.17 -11.22 17.37
C SER A 239 -22.37 -10.72 18.79
#